data_AF-A0A8A8DEM0-F1
#
_entry.id   AF-A0A8A8DEM0-F1
#
_cell.length_a   1.000
_cell.length_b   1.000
_cell.length_c   1.000
_cell.angle_alpha   90.00
_cell.angle_beta   90.00
_cell.angle_gamma   90.00
#
_symmetry.space_group_name_H-M   'P 1'
#
loop_
_entity.id
_entity.type
_entity.pdbx_description
1 polymer ?
#
loop_
_entity_poly.entity_id
_entity_poly.type
_entity_poly.pdbx_seq_one_letter_code
_entity_poly.pdbx_strand_id
1 'polypeptide(L)'
;MGEARQRGSRADRIAQAQLRAQVEATQRAGLPASPKEAREIDARCELLFEGITTPSSINEQVLQFSRTLSTALPIYLDCAPEAWSLQSCCEMNVSRYVDEHGGRIICGYRIWYNEPLYIEGERHAVWTDGNEVRDVSFVDTGETRTLFVPDDKSFDGAPLKVRFAFSEPDRAVLAGWEAMMKMVPIQRMSPQDAWNRMPTYEQWLAGSRMPNLLTIWQ
;
A
#
# COMPACT_ATOMS: atom_id res chain seq x y z
N MET A 1 -21.17 -33.77 17.02
CA MET A 1 -21.44 -32.88 18.18
C MET A 1 -20.86 -31.52 17.85
N GLY A 2 -21.70 -30.52 17.60
CA GLY A 2 -21.28 -29.18 17.21
C GLY A 2 -20.95 -28.31 18.42
N GLU A 3 -19.76 -27.73 18.45
CA GLU A 3 -19.37 -26.74 19.47
C GLU A 3 -20.07 -25.40 19.18
N ALA A 4 -20.96 -24.99 20.10
CA ALA A 4 -21.57 -23.68 20.06
C ALA A 4 -20.54 -22.62 20.48
N ARG A 5 -20.14 -21.73 19.56
CA ARG A 5 -19.31 -20.56 19.86
C ARG A 5 -19.96 -19.74 21.00
N GLN A 6 -19.26 -19.62 22.14
CA GLN A 6 -19.68 -18.77 23.26
C GLN A 6 -19.91 -17.34 22.77
N ARG A 7 -21.14 -16.83 22.92
CA ARG A 7 -21.48 -15.43 22.64
C ARG A 7 -20.90 -14.57 23.78
N GLY A 8 -20.09 -13.57 23.43
CA GLY A 8 -19.49 -12.62 24.37
C GLY A 8 -20.52 -11.94 25.30
N SER A 9 -20.04 -11.36 26.39
CA SER A 9 -20.90 -10.82 27.45
C SER A 9 -21.81 -9.70 26.93
N ARG A 10 -22.86 -9.36 27.70
CA ARG A 10 -23.75 -8.23 27.34
C ARG A 10 -22.97 -6.90 27.27
N ALA A 11 -21.97 -6.72 28.13
CA ALA A 11 -21.12 -5.53 28.14
C ALA A 11 -20.26 -5.44 26.87
N ASP A 12 -19.66 -6.56 26.45
CA ASP A 12 -18.84 -6.62 25.23
C ASP A 12 -19.65 -6.28 23.99
N ARG A 13 -20.90 -6.75 23.93
CA ARG A 13 -21.81 -6.46 22.80
C ARG A 13 -22.22 -4.99 22.76
N ILE A 14 -22.44 -4.35 23.90
CA ILE A 14 -22.76 -2.92 23.97
C ILE A 14 -21.56 -2.08 23.55
N ALA A 15 -20.37 -2.39 24.08
CA ALA A 15 -19.12 -1.72 23.71
C ALA A 15 -18.83 -1.87 22.20
N GLN A 16 -19.02 -3.08 21.66
CA GLN A 16 -18.83 -3.33 20.23
C GLN A 16 -19.86 -2.58 19.37
N ALA A 17 -21.12 -2.46 19.82
CA ALA A 17 -22.14 -1.69 19.12
C ALA A 17 -21.86 -0.18 19.15
N GLN A 18 -21.40 0.35 20.29
CA GLN A 18 -21.00 1.75 20.43
C GLN A 18 -19.78 2.08 19.56
N LEU A 19 -18.77 1.19 19.55
CA LEU A 19 -17.61 1.34 18.68
C LEU A 19 -18.01 1.34 17.20
N ARG A 20 -18.90 0.43 16.78
CA ARG A 20 -19.43 0.40 15.41
C ARG A 20 -20.17 1.69 15.06
N ALA A 21 -21.07 2.16 15.93
CA ALA A 21 -21.80 3.40 15.70
C ALA A 21 -20.88 4.63 15.62
N GLN A 22 -19.82 4.66 16.43
CA GLN A 22 -18.84 5.74 16.41
C GLN A 22 -17.97 5.69 15.13
N VAL A 23 -17.57 4.49 14.69
CA VAL A 23 -16.87 4.29 13.42
C VAL A 23 -17.77 4.69 12.24
N GLU A 24 -19.04 4.29 12.23
CA GLU A 24 -20.02 4.66 11.20
C GLU A 24 -20.27 6.17 11.17
N ALA A 25 -20.37 6.83 12.33
CA ALA A 25 -20.53 8.28 12.42
C ALA A 25 -19.31 9.03 11.88
N THR A 26 -18.10 8.61 12.25
CA THR A 26 -16.84 9.18 11.73
C THR A 26 -16.71 8.95 10.22
N GLN A 27 -17.08 7.77 9.73
CA GLN A 27 -17.09 7.47 8.30
C GLN A 27 -18.07 8.37 7.53
N ARG A 28 -19.28 8.60 8.07
CA ARG A 28 -20.26 9.52 7.47
C ARG A 28 -19.81 10.97 7.48
N ALA A 29 -19.11 11.40 8.54
CA ALA A 29 -18.58 12.76 8.64
C ALA A 29 -17.47 13.05 7.61
N GLY A 30 -16.79 12.02 7.12
CA GLY A 30 -15.76 12.16 6.07
C GLY A 30 -16.31 12.10 4.64
N LEU A 31 -17.60 11.79 4.43
CA LEU A 31 -18.16 11.77 3.08
C LEU A 31 -18.45 13.20 2.58
N PRO A 32 -18.31 13.47 1.27
CA PRO A 32 -18.68 14.76 0.70
C PRO A 32 -20.15 15.06 0.97
N ALA A 33 -20.45 16.28 1.41
CA ALA A 33 -21.80 16.75 1.68
C ALA A 33 -22.61 17.04 0.41
N SER A 34 -21.94 17.13 -0.75
CA SER A 34 -22.61 17.34 -2.05
C SER A 34 -21.84 16.74 -3.23
N PRO A 35 -22.50 16.49 -4.39
CA PRO A 35 -21.80 16.09 -5.62
C PRO A 35 -20.78 17.11 -6.12
N LYS A 36 -20.96 18.40 -5.79
CA LYS A 36 -19.99 19.44 -6.13
C LYS A 36 -18.70 19.24 -5.33
N GLU A 37 -18.85 19.06 -4.02
CA GLU A 37 -17.72 18.80 -3.12
C GLU A 37 -17.00 17.49 -3.47
N ALA A 38 -17.74 16.44 -3.85
CA ALA A 38 -17.13 15.21 -4.33
C ALA A 38 -16.21 15.45 -5.54
N ARG A 39 -16.66 16.24 -6.53
CA ARG A 39 -15.83 16.60 -7.69
C ARG A 39 -14.62 17.47 -7.33
N GLU A 40 -14.76 18.36 -6.36
CA GLU A 40 -13.66 19.19 -5.87
C GLU A 40 -12.61 18.34 -5.13
N ILE A 41 -13.05 17.38 -4.32
CA ILE A 41 -12.18 16.38 -3.68
C ILE A 41 -11.46 15.56 -4.75
N ASP A 42 -12.18 15.03 -5.73
CA ASP A 42 -11.59 14.21 -6.80
C ASP A 42 -10.53 14.99 -7.60
N ALA A 43 -10.86 16.20 -8.08
CA ALA A 43 -9.93 17.03 -8.83
C ALA A 43 -8.69 17.41 -8.00
N ARG A 44 -8.85 17.64 -6.69
CA ARG A 44 -7.70 17.94 -5.83
C ARG A 44 -6.88 16.68 -5.54
N CYS A 45 -7.50 15.51 -5.39
CA CYS A 45 -6.82 14.23 -5.24
C CYS A 45 -6.04 13.83 -6.50
N GLU A 46 -6.57 14.11 -7.70
CA GLU A 46 -5.82 13.94 -8.95
C GLU A 46 -4.48 14.69 -8.87
N LEU A 47 -4.48 15.96 -8.44
CA LEU A 47 -3.26 16.74 -8.26
C LEU A 47 -2.32 16.20 -7.18
N LEU A 48 -2.84 15.54 -6.14
CA LEU A 48 -2.01 14.93 -5.08
C LEU A 48 -1.34 13.65 -5.57
N PHE A 49 -2.04 12.83 -6.35
CA PHE A 49 -1.57 11.52 -6.79
C PHE A 49 -0.87 11.56 -8.15
N GLU A 50 -1.04 12.63 -8.91
CA GLU A 50 -0.37 12.81 -10.18
C GLU A 50 1.15 12.82 -10.01
N GLY A 51 1.84 12.03 -10.83
CA GLY A 51 3.29 12.03 -10.90
C GLY A 51 4.02 11.51 -9.65
N ILE A 52 3.33 10.77 -8.76
CA ILE A 52 4.04 10.11 -7.65
C ILE A 52 5.14 9.18 -8.20
N THR A 53 6.34 9.34 -7.67
CA THR A 53 7.54 8.59 -8.08
C THR A 53 8.42 8.33 -6.86
N THR A 54 9.46 7.51 -7.01
CA THR A 54 10.44 7.35 -5.95
C THR A 54 11.05 8.72 -5.60
N PRO A 55 11.15 9.11 -4.32
CA PRO A 55 11.83 10.34 -3.92
C PRO A 55 13.24 10.41 -4.53
N SER A 56 13.60 11.57 -5.09
CA SER A 56 14.95 11.78 -5.64
C SER A 56 16.00 11.98 -4.54
N SER A 57 15.57 12.43 -3.36
CA SER A 57 16.41 12.66 -2.18
C SER A 57 15.64 12.38 -0.89
N ILE A 58 16.37 12.07 0.20
CA ILE A 58 15.79 11.93 1.54
C ILE A 58 15.78 13.33 2.18
N ASN A 59 14.72 14.09 1.93
CA ASN A 59 14.50 15.43 2.51
C ASN A 59 13.76 15.35 3.87
N GLU A 60 13.49 16.49 4.51
CA GLU A 60 12.82 16.52 5.82
C GLU A 60 11.40 15.94 5.78
N GLN A 61 10.65 16.18 4.68
CA GLN A 61 9.31 15.64 4.50
C GLN A 61 9.32 14.10 4.43
N VAL A 62 10.28 13.53 3.69
CA VAL A 62 10.51 12.08 3.61
C VAL A 62 10.88 11.51 4.97
N LEU A 63 11.80 12.16 5.71
CA LEU A 63 12.19 11.71 7.05
C LEU A 63 11.02 11.77 8.05
N GLN A 64 10.27 12.87 8.04
CA GLN A 64 9.09 13.04 8.89
C GLN A 64 8.06 11.95 8.62
N PHE A 65 7.76 11.68 7.34
CA PHE A 65 6.81 10.63 6.97
C PHE A 65 7.34 9.24 7.33
N SER A 66 8.61 8.93 7.04
CA SER A 66 9.22 7.63 7.35
C SER A 66 9.10 7.29 8.84
N ARG A 67 9.27 8.28 9.72
CA ARG A 67 9.10 8.13 11.19
C ARG A 67 7.68 7.76 11.61
N THR A 68 6.67 7.98 10.77
CA THR A 68 5.29 7.54 11.04
C THR A 68 5.07 6.06 10.71
N LEU A 69 5.93 5.48 9.86
CA LEU A 69 5.83 4.09 9.41
C LEU A 69 6.59 3.15 10.35
N SER A 70 7.82 3.54 10.72
CA SER A 70 8.71 2.73 11.54
C SER A 70 9.83 3.57 12.16
N THR A 71 10.59 2.98 13.09
CA THR A 71 11.80 3.59 13.68
C THR A 71 13.06 3.42 12.83
N ALA A 72 13.00 2.60 11.78
CA ALA A 72 14.11 2.38 10.85
C ALA A 72 14.31 3.59 9.92
N LEU A 73 15.54 3.76 9.44
CA LEU A 73 15.85 4.78 8.46
C LEU A 73 15.44 4.32 7.05
N PRO A 74 14.97 5.25 6.19
CA PRO A 74 14.75 4.94 4.78
C PRO A 74 16.08 4.64 4.08
N ILE A 75 16.08 3.62 3.22
CA ILE A 75 17.22 3.20 2.42
C ILE A 75 16.84 3.14 0.95
N TYR A 76 17.73 3.56 0.06
CA TYR A 76 17.53 3.34 -1.36
C TYR A 76 17.96 1.94 -1.75
N LEU A 77 17.14 1.28 -2.56
CA LEU A 77 17.40 -0.03 -3.12
C LEU A 77 17.22 0.04 -4.64
N ASP A 78 18.11 -0.62 -5.36
CA ASP A 78 17.90 -0.86 -6.78
C ASP A 78 16.84 -1.96 -6.97
N CYS A 79 15.92 -1.73 -7.90
CA CYS A 79 14.95 -2.75 -8.29
C CYS A 79 15.65 -3.73 -9.24
N ALA A 80 15.90 -4.93 -8.73
CA ALA A 80 16.59 -5.99 -9.43
C ALA A 80 15.66 -7.21 -9.52
N PRO A 81 14.55 -7.13 -10.28
CA PRO A 81 13.65 -8.25 -10.49
C PRO A 81 14.34 -9.39 -11.25
N GLU A 82 13.93 -10.61 -10.97
CA GLU A 82 14.21 -11.75 -11.83
C GLU A 82 13.26 -11.74 -13.03
N ALA A 83 13.63 -12.43 -14.12
CA ALA A 83 12.77 -12.54 -15.31
C ALA A 83 11.37 -13.08 -14.99
N TRP A 84 11.29 -13.93 -13.96
CA TRP A 84 10.07 -14.56 -13.47
C TRP A 84 9.32 -13.74 -12.41
N SER A 85 9.90 -12.66 -11.88
CA SER A 85 9.23 -11.83 -10.88
C SER A 85 7.91 -11.33 -11.45
N LEU A 86 6.84 -11.38 -10.65
CA LEU A 86 5.50 -10.99 -11.06
C LEU A 86 5.14 -9.59 -10.57
N GLN A 87 4.45 -8.83 -11.42
CA GLN A 87 3.93 -7.52 -11.07
C GLN A 87 2.99 -7.62 -9.85
N SER A 88 3.06 -6.64 -8.95
CA SER A 88 2.21 -6.52 -7.73
C SER A 88 2.26 -7.72 -6.76
N CYS A 89 3.25 -8.61 -6.88
CA CYS A 89 3.35 -9.84 -6.09
C CYS A 89 4.63 -9.87 -5.22
N CYS A 90 4.99 -8.75 -4.57
CA CYS A 90 6.31 -8.59 -3.95
C CYS A 90 6.63 -9.64 -2.88
N GLU A 91 5.69 -9.99 -1.99
CA GLU A 91 5.90 -11.05 -0.99
C GLU A 91 6.18 -12.41 -1.64
N MET A 92 5.44 -12.76 -2.70
CA MET A 92 5.59 -14.03 -3.40
C MET A 92 6.90 -14.08 -4.19
N ASN A 93 7.30 -12.95 -4.79
CA ASN A 93 8.59 -12.84 -5.48
C ASN A 93 9.73 -13.09 -4.50
N VAL A 94 9.70 -12.46 -3.32
CA VAL A 94 10.71 -12.68 -2.29
C VAL A 94 10.67 -14.12 -1.78
N SER A 95 9.49 -14.68 -1.53
CA SER A 95 9.34 -16.07 -1.05
C SER A 95 10.00 -17.06 -2.01
N ARG A 96 9.72 -16.94 -3.30
CA ARG A 96 10.38 -17.77 -4.32
C ARG A 96 11.88 -17.53 -4.37
N TYR A 97 12.31 -16.28 -4.28
CA TYR A 97 13.75 -15.96 -4.29
C TYR A 97 14.46 -16.58 -3.08
N VAL A 98 13.82 -16.61 -1.90
CA VAL A 98 14.31 -17.31 -0.70
C VAL A 98 14.42 -18.81 -0.93
N ASP A 99 13.44 -19.44 -1.59
CA ASP A 99 13.49 -20.87 -1.90
C ASP A 99 14.68 -21.21 -2.82
N GLU A 100 15.02 -20.31 -3.75
CA GLU A 100 16.12 -20.50 -4.71
C GLU A 100 17.50 -20.14 -4.12
N HIS A 101 17.60 -19.16 -3.22
CA HIS A 101 18.87 -18.55 -2.80
C HIS A 101 19.11 -18.54 -1.28
N GLY A 102 18.16 -19.01 -0.47
CA GLY A 102 18.16 -18.86 0.99
C GLY A 102 17.85 -17.43 1.44
N GLY A 103 18.25 -17.06 2.66
CA GLY A 103 17.96 -15.74 3.23
C GLY A 103 16.56 -15.63 3.84
N ARG A 104 16.00 -14.41 3.88
CA ARG A 104 14.69 -14.13 4.48
C ARG A 104 14.01 -12.90 3.88
N ILE A 105 12.71 -12.78 4.16
CA ILE A 105 11.90 -11.61 3.84
C ILE A 105 12.12 -10.51 4.88
N ILE A 106 12.30 -9.26 4.42
CA ILE A 106 12.09 -8.05 5.22
C ILE A 106 10.85 -7.36 4.66
N CYS A 107 9.91 -7.01 5.53
CA CYS A 107 8.76 -6.20 5.15
C CYS A 107 8.96 -4.73 5.53
N GLY A 108 8.21 -3.86 4.89
CA GLY A 108 8.29 -2.42 5.11
C GLY A 108 7.39 -1.67 4.15
N TYR A 109 7.83 -0.48 3.75
CA TYR A 109 7.12 0.37 2.80
C TYR A 109 8.04 0.89 1.72
N ARG A 110 7.61 0.75 0.46
CA ARG A 110 8.10 1.54 -0.66
C ARG A 110 7.51 2.93 -0.58
N ILE A 111 8.33 3.97 -0.72
CA ILE A 111 7.90 5.37 -0.63
C ILE A 111 7.66 5.94 -2.02
N TRP A 112 6.49 6.54 -2.19
CA TRP A 112 6.08 7.30 -3.37
C TRP A 112 5.84 8.75 -2.99
N TYR A 113 6.31 9.69 -3.80
CA TYR A 113 6.31 11.10 -3.46
C TYR A 113 5.98 11.97 -4.67
N ASN A 114 4.99 12.82 -4.50
CA ASN A 114 4.71 13.96 -5.36
C ASN A 114 5.18 15.20 -4.62
N GLU A 115 6.45 15.55 -4.83
CA GLU A 115 7.10 16.65 -4.11
C GLU A 115 6.50 18.01 -4.51
N PRO A 116 6.11 18.87 -3.55
CA PRO A 116 6.16 18.73 -2.09
C PRO A 116 4.79 18.46 -1.44
N LEU A 117 3.82 17.99 -2.23
CA LEU A 117 2.39 17.98 -1.88
C LEU A 117 1.97 16.76 -1.07
N TYR A 118 2.42 15.59 -1.50
CA TYR A 118 1.86 14.30 -1.08
C TYR A 118 2.91 13.21 -1.05
N ILE A 119 2.83 12.33 -0.05
CA ILE A 119 3.70 11.18 0.11
C ILE A 119 2.87 9.96 0.53
N GLU A 120 3.22 8.78 0.05
CA GLU A 120 2.65 7.52 0.50
C GLU A 120 3.69 6.43 0.69
N GLY A 121 3.39 5.54 1.63
CA GLY A 121 4.05 4.27 1.80
C GLY A 121 3.15 3.18 1.24
N GLU A 122 3.66 2.39 0.31
CA GLU A 122 3.05 1.17 -0.20
C GLU A 122 3.71 -0.04 0.45
N ARG A 123 2.91 -0.95 1.02
CA ARG A 123 3.43 -2.14 1.69
C ARG A 123 4.27 -2.95 0.72
N HIS A 124 5.51 -3.24 1.13
CA HIS A 124 6.48 -3.86 0.25
C HIS A 124 7.32 -4.90 0.99
N ALA A 125 7.78 -5.90 0.24
CA ALA A 125 8.65 -6.97 0.71
C ALA A 125 9.93 -6.98 -0.11
N VAL A 126 11.07 -7.10 0.58
CA VAL A 126 12.41 -7.21 -0.02
C VAL A 126 13.14 -8.42 0.56
N TRP A 127 14.14 -8.90 -0.16
CA TRP A 127 14.97 -10.03 0.26
C TRP A 127 16.20 -9.55 1.03
N THR A 128 16.69 -10.37 1.97
CA THR A 128 18.03 -10.20 2.57
C THR A 128 18.67 -11.55 2.90
N ASP A 129 20.00 -11.63 2.82
CA ASP A 129 20.80 -12.69 3.44
C ASP A 129 21.43 -12.26 4.79
N GLY A 130 21.22 -11.01 5.21
CA GLY A 130 21.85 -10.39 6.38
C GLY A 130 23.05 -9.48 6.05
N ASN A 131 23.62 -9.58 4.85
CA ASN A 131 24.70 -8.72 4.36
C ASN A 131 24.17 -7.73 3.32
N GLU A 132 23.28 -8.20 2.43
CA GLU A 132 22.67 -7.44 1.35
C GLU A 132 21.15 -7.36 1.52
N VAL A 133 20.55 -6.29 1.00
CA VAL A 133 19.10 -6.15 0.85
C VAL A 133 18.80 -5.89 -0.62
N ARG A 134 17.92 -6.70 -1.23
CA ARG A 134 17.58 -6.64 -2.65
C ARG A 134 16.07 -6.54 -2.84
N ASP A 135 15.63 -5.57 -3.65
CA ASP A 135 14.26 -5.53 -4.14
C ASP A 135 14.15 -6.41 -5.39
N VAL A 136 13.60 -7.62 -5.23
CA VAL A 136 13.42 -8.59 -6.32
C VAL A 136 12.10 -8.38 -7.08
N SER A 137 11.46 -7.23 -6.89
CA SER A 137 10.21 -6.87 -7.56
C SER A 137 10.38 -5.63 -8.44
N PHE A 138 9.48 -5.46 -9.38
CA PHE A 138 9.38 -4.27 -10.23
C PHE A 138 8.01 -3.61 -10.06
N VAL A 139 7.91 -2.37 -10.51
CA VAL A 139 6.66 -1.62 -10.63
C VAL A 139 6.34 -1.42 -12.11
N ASP A 140 5.07 -1.33 -12.44
CA ASP A 140 4.58 -1.16 -13.82
C ASP A 140 4.98 0.18 -14.45
N THR A 141 5.29 1.20 -13.63
CA THR A 141 5.85 2.48 -14.07
C THR A 141 7.33 2.39 -14.48
N GLY A 142 8.01 1.28 -14.20
CA GLY A 142 9.39 1.03 -14.62
C GLY A 142 10.46 1.68 -13.74
N GLU A 143 10.14 2.06 -12.50
CA GLU A 143 11.15 2.53 -11.55
C GLU A 143 12.27 1.50 -11.38
N THR A 144 13.52 1.94 -11.56
CA THR A 144 14.71 1.08 -11.40
C THR A 144 15.31 1.20 -10.00
N ARG A 145 14.77 2.09 -9.17
CA ARG A 145 15.20 2.35 -7.81
C ARG A 145 13.99 2.71 -6.95
N THR A 146 13.99 2.24 -5.71
CA THR A 146 12.96 2.52 -4.72
C THR A 146 13.57 3.10 -3.44
N LEU A 147 12.83 3.95 -2.74
CA LEU A 147 13.12 4.27 -1.35
C LEU A 147 12.29 3.34 -0.47
N PHE A 148 12.94 2.61 0.44
CA PHE A 148 12.33 1.59 1.28
C PHE A 148 12.51 1.94 2.76
N VAL A 149 11.44 1.85 3.54
CA VAL A 149 11.45 1.98 5.01
C VAL A 149 11.14 0.60 5.60
N PRO A 150 12.13 -0.11 6.15
CA PRO A 150 11.91 -1.41 6.79
C PRO A 150 11.00 -1.28 8.02
N ASP A 151 10.22 -2.31 8.33
CA ASP A 151 9.55 -2.45 9.63
C ASP A 151 9.59 -3.88 10.16
N ASP A 152 9.12 -4.04 11.40
CA ASP A 152 9.13 -5.30 12.15
C ASP A 152 7.83 -6.12 11.99
N LYS A 153 6.89 -5.65 11.17
CA LYS A 153 5.58 -6.28 11.01
C LYS A 153 5.64 -7.30 9.88
N SER A 154 4.82 -8.34 9.96
CA SER A 154 4.57 -9.22 8.80
C SER A 154 3.91 -8.44 7.67
N PHE A 155 3.89 -8.99 6.45
CA PHE A 155 3.29 -8.31 5.30
C PHE A 155 1.82 -7.91 5.58
N ASP A 156 1.01 -8.86 6.06
CA ASP A 156 -0.40 -8.64 6.46
C ASP A 156 -0.58 -7.94 7.81
N GLY A 157 0.51 -7.77 8.58
CA GLY A 157 0.49 -7.14 9.90
C GLY A 157 0.40 -5.61 9.87
N ALA A 158 0.40 -5.00 8.68
CA ALA A 158 0.40 -3.56 8.49
C ALA A 158 -0.51 -3.12 7.32
N PRO A 159 -0.97 -1.85 7.29
CA PRO A 159 -1.75 -1.33 6.17
C PRO A 159 -1.03 -1.46 4.82
N LEU A 160 -1.78 -1.80 3.76
CA LEU A 160 -1.23 -1.87 2.39
C LEU A 160 -0.78 -0.51 1.86
N LYS A 161 -1.46 0.56 2.27
CA LYS A 161 -1.10 1.94 1.93
C LYS A 161 -1.25 2.83 3.16
N VAL A 162 -0.28 3.70 3.38
CA VAL A 162 -0.31 4.79 4.35
C VAL A 162 -0.07 6.07 3.57
N ARG A 163 -0.94 7.06 3.72
CA ARG A 163 -0.93 8.27 2.89
C ARG A 163 -0.81 9.51 3.75
N PHE A 164 -0.14 10.53 3.23
CA PHE A 164 -0.01 11.80 3.92
C PHE A 164 0.05 12.96 2.93
N ALA A 165 -0.70 14.01 3.22
CA ALA A 165 -0.60 15.30 2.55
C ALA A 165 -0.05 16.36 3.52
N PHE A 166 0.84 17.22 3.04
CA PHE A 166 1.61 18.11 3.92
C PHE A 166 0.83 19.36 4.37
N SER A 167 -0.10 19.86 3.55
CA SER A 167 -0.95 21.00 3.90
C SER A 167 -2.21 20.56 4.65
N GLU A 168 -2.74 21.40 5.54
CA GLU A 168 -4.02 21.09 6.22
C GLU A 168 -5.19 20.90 5.25
N PRO A 169 -5.37 21.78 4.23
CA PRO A 169 -6.44 21.59 3.26
C PRO A 169 -6.34 20.25 2.52
N ASP A 170 -5.13 19.85 2.13
CA ASP A 170 -4.92 18.59 1.42
C ASP A 170 -5.14 17.38 2.32
N ARG A 171 -4.86 17.48 3.62
CA ARG A 171 -5.21 16.42 4.59
C ARG A 171 -6.72 16.21 4.66
N ALA A 172 -7.51 17.29 4.67
CA ALA A 172 -8.96 17.19 4.69
C ALA A 172 -9.50 16.55 3.40
N VAL A 173 -8.97 16.96 2.25
CA VAL A 173 -9.29 16.38 0.94
C VAL A 173 -8.95 14.88 0.90
N LEU A 174 -7.73 14.52 1.29
CA LEU A 174 -7.27 13.14 1.33
C LEU A 174 -8.15 12.28 2.24
N ALA A 175 -8.51 12.78 3.43
CA ALA A 175 -9.40 12.07 4.35
C ALA A 175 -10.79 11.83 3.74
N GLY A 176 -11.33 12.82 3.03
CA GLY A 176 -12.61 12.68 2.33
C GLY A 176 -12.57 11.66 1.20
N TRP A 177 -11.50 11.68 0.40
CA TRP A 177 -11.27 10.68 -0.65
C TRP A 177 -11.10 9.27 -0.08
N GLU A 178 -10.34 9.10 1.00
CA GLU A 178 -10.18 7.79 1.65
C GLU A 178 -11.50 7.27 2.25
N ALA A 179 -12.36 8.14 2.76
CA ALA A 179 -13.69 7.78 3.21
C ALA A 179 -14.57 7.31 2.04
N MET A 180 -14.51 8.00 0.89
CA MET A 180 -15.23 7.61 -0.32
C MET A 180 -14.72 6.27 -0.88
N MET A 181 -13.41 6.07 -0.98
CA MET A 181 -12.82 4.84 -1.52
C MET A 181 -13.12 3.60 -0.68
N LYS A 182 -13.36 3.74 0.63
CA LYS A 182 -13.83 2.64 1.49
C LYS A 182 -15.23 2.14 1.12
N MET A 183 -16.03 2.97 0.43
CA MET A 183 -17.37 2.58 -0.04
C MET A 183 -17.34 1.90 -1.41
N VAL A 184 -16.22 2.00 -2.15
CA VAL A 184 -16.07 1.38 -3.47
C VAL A 184 -15.74 -0.10 -3.28
N PRO A 185 -16.52 -1.03 -3.85
CA PRO A 185 -16.22 -2.44 -3.75
C PRO A 185 -15.02 -2.77 -4.67
N ILE A 186 -13.86 -3.01 -4.06
CA ILE A 186 -12.62 -3.41 -4.74
C ILE A 186 -12.49 -4.92 -4.63
N GLN A 187 -12.41 -5.62 -5.77
CA GLN A 187 -12.08 -7.04 -5.78
C GLN A 187 -10.57 -7.21 -5.70
N ARG A 188 -10.12 -7.85 -4.63
CA ARG A 188 -8.73 -8.30 -4.52
C ARG A 188 -8.61 -9.70 -5.11
N MET A 189 -7.61 -9.91 -5.95
CA MET A 189 -7.25 -11.25 -6.41
C MET A 189 -6.69 -12.04 -5.22
N SER A 190 -6.95 -13.34 -5.20
CA SER A 190 -6.22 -14.21 -4.27
C SER A 190 -4.72 -14.23 -4.66
N PRO A 191 -3.80 -14.52 -3.73
CA PRO A 191 -2.38 -14.66 -4.07
C PRO A 191 -2.14 -15.65 -5.21
N GLN A 192 -2.88 -16.77 -5.22
CA GLN A 192 -2.78 -17.78 -6.28
C GLN A 192 -3.28 -17.26 -7.63
N ASP A 193 -4.38 -16.52 -7.65
CA ASP A 193 -4.91 -15.93 -8.89
C ASP A 193 -3.97 -14.84 -9.43
N ALA A 194 -3.40 -14.02 -8.54
CA ALA A 194 -2.41 -13.01 -8.91
C ALA A 194 -1.18 -13.69 -9.53
N TRP A 195 -0.67 -14.75 -8.89
CA TRP A 195 0.48 -15.50 -9.40
C TRP A 195 0.27 -16.09 -10.80
N ASN A 196 -0.97 -16.48 -11.11
CA ASN A 196 -1.31 -17.09 -12.39
C ASN A 196 -1.65 -16.08 -13.49
N ARG A 197 -1.86 -14.80 -13.16
CA ARG A 197 -2.42 -13.81 -14.10
C ARG A 197 -1.57 -12.56 -14.28
N MET A 198 -0.80 -12.16 -13.27
CA MET A 198 0.06 -10.98 -13.40
C MET A 198 1.17 -11.26 -14.41
N PRO A 199 1.61 -10.26 -15.19
CA PRO A 199 2.73 -10.42 -16.10
C PRO A 199 4.04 -10.63 -15.32
N THR A 200 4.90 -11.49 -15.85
CA THR A 200 6.30 -11.57 -15.39
C THR A 200 7.08 -10.34 -15.84
N TYR A 201 8.24 -10.11 -15.23
CA TYR A 201 9.12 -9.03 -15.64
C TYR A 201 9.54 -9.16 -17.11
N GLU A 202 9.86 -10.37 -17.58
CA GLU A 202 10.15 -10.64 -18.99
C GLU A 202 8.98 -10.27 -19.91
N GLN A 203 7.77 -10.66 -19.55
CA GLN A 203 6.56 -10.34 -20.31
C GLN A 203 6.28 -8.83 -20.31
N TRP A 204 6.52 -8.16 -19.19
CA TRP A 204 6.39 -6.71 -19.07
C TRP A 204 7.42 -5.99 -19.95
N LEU A 205 8.68 -6.44 -19.97
CA LEU A 205 9.71 -5.93 -20.90
C LEU A 205 9.28 -6.13 -22.36
N ALA A 206 8.60 -7.24 -22.67
CA ALA A 206 8.04 -7.51 -23.99
C ALA A 206 6.75 -6.71 -24.33
N GLY A 207 6.30 -5.82 -23.45
CA GLY A 207 5.17 -4.92 -23.68
C GLY A 207 3.84 -5.36 -23.05
N SER A 208 3.80 -6.46 -22.29
CA SER A 208 2.59 -6.86 -21.56
C SER A 208 2.28 -5.86 -20.45
N ARG A 209 1.02 -5.46 -20.32
CA ARG A 209 0.57 -4.49 -19.30
C ARG A 209 -0.67 -5.03 -18.61
N MET A 210 -0.72 -4.87 -17.30
CA MET A 210 -1.89 -5.18 -16.47
C MET A 210 -2.06 -4.07 -15.43
N PRO A 211 -3.28 -3.59 -15.16
CA PRO A 211 -3.48 -2.60 -14.11
C PRO A 211 -3.28 -3.22 -12.72
N ASN A 212 -2.68 -2.45 -11.80
CA ASN A 212 -2.49 -2.87 -10.40
C ASN A 212 -3.81 -2.95 -9.60
N LEU A 213 -4.89 -2.34 -10.09
CA LEU A 213 -6.21 -2.34 -9.46
C LEU A 213 -7.25 -2.86 -10.45
N LEU A 214 -8.03 -3.86 -10.01
CA LEU A 214 -9.19 -4.38 -10.72
C LEU A 214 -10.46 -3.93 -9.98
N THR A 215 -11.19 -2.98 -10.57
CA THR A 215 -12.50 -2.57 -10.07
C THR A 215 -13.59 -3.50 -10.61
N ILE A 216 -14.63 -3.77 -9.82
CA ILE A 216 -15.72 -4.73 -10.15
C ILE A 216 -16.63 -4.24 -11.29
N TRP A 217 -16.44 -3.02 -11.79
CA TRP A 217 -17.17 -2.50 -12.95
C TRP A 217 -16.59 -3.07 -14.25
N GLN A 218 -16.90 -4.34 -14.53
CA GLN A 218 -16.83 -4.95 -15.87
C GLN A 218 -18.22 -5.42 -16.29
#